data_AF-A0A416GBA6-F1
#
_entry.id   AF-A0A416GBA6-F1
#
_cell.length_a   1.000
_cell.length_b   1.000
_cell.length_c   1.000
_cell.angle_alpha   90.00
_cell.angle_beta   90.00
_cell.angle_gamma   90.00
#
_symmetry.space_group_name_H-M   'P 1'
#
loop_
_entity.id
_entity.type
_entity.pdbx_description
1 polymer ?
#
loop_
_entity_poly.entity_id
_entity_poly.type
_entity_poly.pdbx_seq_one_letter_code
_entity_poly.pdbx_strand_id
1 'polypeptide(L)'
;MMRKLPIFCALLCAGVFVSCSTEMDDLQLSAPTEKVESGNSDAGQFFPVEDGAVALEGTYHEKAMKLLKAGNPEQGLSLYDTQITTEQYQEIKDYVDKIVAGMTSQKAIHDCLLTWVFNSIEYTESDNDPYPVFKNRKGICQGKANLLKVMLLSQNIPAVSANGFTWGQGHAWLYVCLDGKWYLSDPTNNFMLDADDANACKDFNPYFLEWTVFEDDKSLVEYSGGELTLVKIKSGDTKYTVPYSAKGFILTAFNPESAFPEEIKEVYIGKNIASIGYQGVIGLKVHGKSVEQVHVDPANPYLEEYEDVIYLREGDTTTPYFIPNMLKRIVLKPNKVYGKEVVSGHDYVEEIVFPEGVEVISDYAVESCPRLKRIYIPENVVLGKRAFYNVPQDCEVIREKTETGIPTITVD
;
A
#
# COMPACT_ATOMS: atom_id res chain seq x y z
N MET A 1 -15.25 -2.24 -2.97
CA MET A 1 -14.59 -2.76 -4.20
C MET A 1 -13.80 -4.01 -3.79
N MET A 2 -13.58 -5.00 -4.66
CA MET A 2 -13.14 -6.34 -4.21
C MET A 2 -11.70 -6.38 -3.67
N ARG A 3 -11.51 -6.76 -2.40
CA ARG A 3 -10.25 -7.33 -1.91
C ARG A 3 -10.07 -8.74 -2.51
N LYS A 4 -9.25 -8.89 -3.55
CA LYS A 4 -8.74 -10.18 -4.04
C LYS A 4 -7.25 -10.06 -4.37
N LEU A 5 -6.42 -10.79 -3.62
CA LEU A 5 -5.04 -11.06 -4.02
C LEU A 5 -5.03 -12.11 -5.16
N PRO A 6 -4.37 -11.85 -6.30
CA PRO A 6 -4.14 -12.84 -7.33
C PRO A 6 -2.79 -13.55 -7.11
N ILE A 7 -2.82 -14.86 -6.85
CA ILE A 7 -1.62 -15.70 -6.94
C ILE A 7 -1.46 -16.10 -8.42
N PHE A 8 -0.32 -15.75 -9.03
CA PHE A 8 0.00 -16.17 -10.40
C PHE A 8 1.18 -17.14 -10.44
N CYS A 9 1.06 -18.16 -11.30
CA CYS A 9 2.08 -19.19 -11.53
C CYS A 9 2.58 -19.09 -12.98
N ALA A 10 3.89 -19.21 -13.18
CA ALA A 10 4.56 -18.90 -14.45
C ALA A 10 4.72 -20.12 -15.38
N LEU A 11 4.70 -19.88 -16.69
CA LEU A 11 5.02 -20.87 -17.73
C LEU A 11 5.67 -20.19 -18.95
N LEU A 12 6.75 -20.78 -19.47
CA LEU A 12 7.55 -20.24 -20.58
C LEU A 12 7.09 -20.79 -21.94
N CYS A 13 7.35 -20.05 -23.02
CA CYS A 13 7.94 -20.64 -24.23
C CYS A 13 8.64 -19.63 -25.19
N ALA A 14 9.46 -20.17 -26.09
CA ALA A 14 10.26 -19.48 -27.12
C ALA A 14 9.54 -19.46 -28.49
N GLY A 15 9.96 -18.75 -29.55
CA GLY A 15 11.13 -17.86 -29.79
C GLY A 15 11.37 -17.73 -31.32
N VAL A 16 12.56 -17.24 -31.76
CA VAL A 16 13.13 -17.39 -33.14
C VAL A 16 12.43 -16.58 -34.26
N PHE A 17 13.08 -15.84 -35.20
CA PHE A 17 14.41 -15.19 -35.33
C PHE A 17 14.44 -14.38 -36.67
N VAL A 18 15.42 -13.45 -36.86
CA VAL A 18 16.01 -13.01 -38.17
C VAL A 18 15.10 -12.18 -39.12
N SER A 19 15.55 -11.23 -39.99
CA SER A 19 16.72 -10.32 -40.14
C SER A 19 16.51 -9.51 -41.47
N CYS A 20 17.21 -8.45 -41.91
CA CYS A 20 18.21 -7.49 -41.38
C CYS A 20 18.47 -6.40 -42.46
N SER A 21 19.15 -5.29 -42.11
CA SER A 21 19.97 -4.42 -43.01
C SER A 21 19.22 -3.63 -44.11
N THR A 22 19.72 -2.54 -44.74
CA THR A 22 20.90 -1.63 -44.62
C THR A 22 20.37 -0.15 -44.73
N GLU A 23 21.09 0.99 -44.77
CA GLU A 23 22.51 1.44 -44.87
C GLU A 23 22.77 2.61 -43.85
N MET A 24 23.96 3.24 -43.84
CA MET A 24 24.28 4.44 -43.02
C MET A 24 25.40 5.27 -43.70
N ASP A 25 25.37 6.61 -43.58
CA ASP A 25 26.40 7.52 -44.12
C ASP A 25 26.58 8.74 -43.19
N ASP A 26 27.83 9.16 -42.92
CA ASP A 26 28.17 10.11 -41.84
C ASP A 26 28.20 11.60 -42.27
N LEU A 27 27.76 12.50 -41.38
CA LEU A 27 28.12 13.92 -41.40
C LEU A 27 28.46 14.44 -39.99
N GLN A 28 29.65 15.04 -39.84
CA GLN A 28 30.16 15.52 -38.56
C GLN A 28 29.61 16.90 -38.16
N LEU A 29 29.36 17.09 -36.86
CA LEU A 29 29.01 18.37 -36.24
C LEU A 29 29.93 18.68 -35.04
N SER A 30 29.99 19.96 -34.67
CA SER A 30 30.98 20.53 -33.75
C SER A 30 30.66 20.37 -32.25
N ALA A 31 31.70 20.39 -31.41
CA ALA A 31 31.62 20.10 -29.98
C ALA A 31 30.77 21.10 -29.14
N PRO A 32 30.14 20.62 -28.04
CA PRO A 32 29.27 21.42 -27.17
C PRO A 32 30.02 22.21 -26.07
N THR A 33 29.28 23.10 -25.40
CA THR A 33 29.75 23.94 -24.28
C THR A 33 29.28 23.39 -22.91
N GLU A 34 29.73 24.02 -21.82
CA GLU A 34 29.79 23.46 -20.46
C GLU A 34 28.44 23.24 -19.73
N LYS A 35 28.53 22.46 -18.64
CA LYS A 35 27.43 22.03 -17.76
C LYS A 35 26.75 23.19 -17.04
N VAL A 36 25.45 23.04 -16.77
CA VAL A 36 24.72 23.84 -15.77
C VAL A 36 24.68 23.06 -14.45
N GLU A 37 25.01 23.73 -13.33
CA GLU A 37 24.88 23.16 -11.99
C GLU A 37 23.40 23.14 -11.55
N SER A 38 22.96 22.07 -10.89
CA SER A 38 21.59 21.96 -10.39
C SER A 38 21.33 22.94 -9.24
N GLY A 39 20.35 23.81 -9.43
CA GLY A 39 20.04 24.88 -8.49
C GLY A 39 19.48 24.38 -7.16
N ASN A 40 19.99 24.94 -6.06
CA ASN A 40 19.46 24.78 -4.70
C ASN A 40 17.96 25.13 -4.69
N SER A 41 17.08 24.14 -4.52
CA SER A 41 15.66 24.28 -4.82
C SER A 41 14.80 24.63 -3.59
N ASP A 42 13.72 25.35 -3.83
CA ASP A 42 12.71 25.75 -2.85
C ASP A 42 11.88 24.57 -2.30
N ALA A 43 12.24 23.32 -2.63
CA ALA A 43 11.55 22.08 -2.23
C ALA A 43 11.51 21.89 -0.71
N GLY A 44 12.53 22.36 0.01
CA GLY A 44 12.65 22.21 1.47
C GLY A 44 11.50 22.80 2.29
N GLN A 45 10.69 23.71 1.72
CA GLN A 45 9.51 24.29 2.39
C GLN A 45 8.23 23.44 2.24
N PHE A 46 8.23 22.41 1.39
CA PHE A 46 7.06 21.58 1.09
C PHE A 46 7.08 20.20 1.79
N PHE A 47 8.20 19.82 2.42
CA PHE A 47 8.27 18.62 3.26
C PHE A 47 7.66 18.89 4.65
N PRO A 48 7.09 17.87 5.32
CA PRO A 48 6.44 18.06 6.61
C PRO A 48 7.46 18.31 7.73
N VAL A 49 7.13 19.24 8.63
CA VAL A 49 7.97 19.61 9.78
C VAL A 49 7.60 18.73 10.98
N GLU A 50 8.60 18.39 11.81
CA GLU A 50 8.39 17.63 13.05
C GLU A 50 7.57 18.45 14.06
N ASP A 51 6.52 17.86 14.61
CA ASP A 51 5.52 18.51 15.47
C ASP A 51 5.57 18.07 16.94
N GLY A 52 6.57 17.24 17.29
CA GLY A 52 6.73 16.67 18.63
C GLY A 52 5.90 15.40 18.89
N ALA A 53 5.29 14.82 17.86
CA ALA A 53 4.65 13.50 17.94
C ALA A 53 5.62 12.38 18.35
N VAL A 54 5.08 11.31 18.92
CA VAL A 54 5.83 10.13 19.40
C VAL A 54 5.71 8.94 18.45
N ALA A 55 6.74 8.09 18.40
CA ALA A 55 6.69 6.87 17.60
C ALA A 55 5.67 5.86 18.16
N LEU A 56 4.93 5.19 17.27
CA LEU A 56 4.01 4.10 17.63
C LEU A 56 4.78 2.78 17.83
N GLU A 57 5.61 2.74 18.87
CA GLU A 57 6.51 1.61 19.17
C GLU A 57 5.78 0.37 19.72
N GLY A 58 6.46 -0.78 19.69
CA GLY A 58 6.03 -2.04 20.30
C GLY A 58 5.67 -3.12 19.29
N THR A 59 5.24 -4.28 19.79
CA THR A 59 4.61 -5.33 18.97
C THR A 59 3.33 -4.80 18.32
N TYR A 60 2.88 -5.46 17.24
CA TYR A 60 1.64 -5.08 16.55
C TYR A 60 0.41 -5.00 17.50
N HIS A 61 0.32 -5.90 18.49
CA HIS A 61 -0.73 -5.85 19.51
C HIS A 61 -0.60 -4.60 20.40
N GLU A 62 0.61 -4.27 20.86
CA GLU A 62 0.85 -3.05 21.65
C GLU A 62 0.58 -1.77 20.84
N LYS A 63 0.93 -1.74 19.54
CA LYS A 63 0.57 -0.64 18.62
C LYS A 63 -0.95 -0.45 18.58
N ALA A 64 -1.70 -1.51 18.30
CA ALA A 64 -3.16 -1.48 18.26
C ALA A 64 -3.77 -1.04 19.62
N MET A 65 -3.26 -1.57 20.73
CA MET A 65 -3.75 -1.23 22.08
C MET A 65 -3.43 0.20 22.50
N LYS A 66 -2.32 0.80 22.03
CA LYS A 66 -2.05 2.24 22.22
C LYS A 66 -3.12 3.10 21.51
N LEU A 67 -3.50 2.74 20.28
CA LEU A 67 -4.52 3.45 19.50
C LEU A 67 -5.93 3.30 20.09
N LEU A 68 -6.33 2.08 20.48
CA LEU A 68 -7.62 1.79 21.12
C LEU A 68 -7.79 2.47 22.49
N LYS A 69 -6.69 2.76 23.20
CA LYS A 69 -6.67 3.52 24.46
C LYS A 69 -6.64 5.05 24.26
N ALA A 70 -6.19 5.52 23.09
CA ALA A 70 -6.12 6.95 22.77
C ALA A 70 -7.37 7.48 22.07
N GLY A 71 -8.13 6.63 21.36
CA GLY A 71 -9.40 6.98 20.72
C GLY A 71 -10.62 6.88 21.67
N ASN A 72 -11.81 7.14 21.11
CA ASN A 72 -13.07 6.98 21.85
C ASN A 72 -13.64 5.57 21.59
N PRO A 73 -13.87 4.73 22.61
CA PRO A 73 -14.47 3.41 22.44
C PRO A 73 -15.79 3.41 21.63
N GLU A 74 -16.58 4.49 21.66
CA GLU A 74 -17.81 4.61 20.85
C GLU A 74 -17.55 4.54 19.32
N GLN A 75 -16.33 4.81 18.84
CA GLN A 75 -15.94 4.58 17.45
C GLN A 75 -16.12 3.10 17.05
N GLY A 76 -15.95 2.18 18.01
CA GLY A 76 -16.19 0.75 17.84
C GLY A 76 -17.68 0.37 17.74
N LEU A 77 -18.62 1.33 17.80
CA LEU A 77 -20.02 1.10 17.42
C LEU A 77 -20.26 1.26 15.90
N SER A 78 -19.24 1.70 15.14
CA SER A 78 -19.32 1.83 13.69
C SER A 78 -19.32 0.47 12.99
N LEU A 79 -20.27 0.30 12.06
CA LEU A 79 -20.25 -0.83 11.12
C LEU A 79 -18.97 -0.83 10.27
N TYR A 80 -18.36 0.32 10.01
CA TYR A 80 -17.23 0.46 9.08
C TYR A 80 -17.63 -0.05 7.68
N ASP A 81 -16.70 -0.65 6.92
CA ASP A 81 -16.96 -1.31 5.63
C ASP A 81 -17.82 -2.59 5.70
N THR A 82 -18.47 -2.91 6.84
CA THR A 82 -19.31 -4.11 6.97
C THR A 82 -20.49 -4.04 6.00
N GLN A 83 -20.52 -4.95 5.03
CA GLN A 83 -21.60 -5.02 4.04
C GLN A 83 -22.85 -5.66 4.66
N ILE A 84 -23.82 -4.82 5.04
CA ILE A 84 -25.11 -5.24 5.59
C ILE A 84 -26.17 -4.16 5.33
N THR A 85 -27.40 -4.53 4.98
CA THR A 85 -28.52 -3.57 4.86
C THR A 85 -29.20 -3.33 6.21
N THR A 86 -29.95 -2.22 6.34
CA THR A 86 -30.71 -1.90 7.56
C THR A 86 -31.66 -3.03 7.98
N GLU A 87 -32.32 -3.68 7.00
CA GLU A 87 -33.26 -4.78 7.22
C GLU A 87 -32.55 -6.05 7.69
N GLN A 88 -31.38 -6.34 7.10
CA GLN A 88 -30.52 -7.47 7.48
C GLN A 88 -29.96 -7.29 8.90
N TYR A 89 -29.52 -6.07 9.23
CA TYR A 89 -29.07 -5.69 10.57
C TYR A 89 -30.20 -5.84 11.59
N GLN A 90 -31.41 -5.38 11.25
CA GLN A 90 -32.58 -5.52 12.11
C GLN A 90 -32.98 -6.99 12.31
N GLU A 91 -32.91 -7.86 11.29
CA GLU A 91 -33.19 -9.29 11.48
C GLU A 91 -32.19 -9.95 12.44
N ILE A 92 -30.90 -9.60 12.34
CA ILE A 92 -29.88 -10.08 13.29
C ILE A 92 -30.15 -9.52 14.69
N LYS A 93 -30.46 -8.22 14.84
CA LYS A 93 -30.81 -7.63 16.14
C LYS A 93 -32.03 -8.31 16.76
N ASP A 94 -33.11 -8.47 16.02
CA ASP A 94 -34.34 -9.14 16.47
C ASP A 94 -34.06 -10.57 16.95
N TYR A 95 -33.04 -11.24 16.41
CA TYR A 95 -32.61 -12.56 16.85
C TYR A 95 -31.71 -12.51 18.09
N VAL A 96 -30.75 -11.57 18.14
CA VAL A 96 -29.87 -11.32 19.30
C VAL A 96 -30.69 -10.95 20.54
N ASP A 97 -31.64 -10.02 20.42
CA ASP A 97 -32.51 -9.55 21.51
C ASP A 97 -33.26 -10.70 22.21
N LYS A 98 -33.53 -11.80 21.48
CA LYS A 98 -34.17 -13.03 22.01
C LYS A 98 -33.18 -13.97 22.69
N ILE A 99 -31.92 -14.01 22.24
CA ILE A 99 -30.85 -14.82 22.85
C ILE A 99 -30.41 -14.22 24.19
N VAL A 100 -30.24 -12.89 24.23
CA VAL A 100 -29.66 -12.19 25.40
C VAL A 100 -30.72 -11.68 26.39
N ALA A 101 -31.98 -12.10 26.19
CA ALA A 101 -33.12 -11.68 27.01
C ALA A 101 -32.89 -11.97 28.50
N GLY A 102 -32.90 -10.91 29.32
CA GLY A 102 -32.68 -10.99 30.77
C GLY A 102 -31.21 -10.93 31.21
N MET A 103 -30.26 -10.83 30.28
CA MET A 103 -28.85 -10.55 30.61
C MET A 103 -28.68 -9.05 30.92
N THR A 104 -27.89 -8.72 31.94
CA THR A 104 -27.80 -7.37 32.52
C THR A 104 -26.40 -6.77 32.53
N SER A 105 -25.39 -7.46 31.99
CA SER A 105 -24.03 -6.95 31.86
C SER A 105 -23.47 -7.19 30.46
N GLN A 106 -22.60 -6.30 29.99
CA GLN A 106 -22.00 -6.43 28.66
C GLN A 106 -21.21 -7.73 28.52
N LYS A 107 -20.52 -8.17 29.58
CA LYS A 107 -19.81 -9.46 29.57
C LYS A 107 -20.74 -10.67 29.41
N ALA A 108 -21.91 -10.70 30.07
CA ALA A 108 -22.84 -11.83 29.93
C ALA A 108 -23.42 -11.92 28.50
N ILE A 109 -23.77 -10.75 27.92
CA ILE A 109 -24.20 -10.61 26.53
C ILE A 109 -23.09 -11.10 25.58
N HIS A 110 -21.86 -10.60 25.77
CA HIS A 110 -20.69 -10.97 24.97
C HIS A 110 -20.40 -12.47 25.03
N ASP A 111 -20.26 -13.05 26.22
CA ASP A 111 -19.88 -14.46 26.40
C ASP A 111 -20.92 -15.40 25.77
N CYS A 112 -22.20 -15.03 25.84
CA CYS A 112 -23.28 -15.76 25.18
C CYS A 112 -23.17 -15.69 23.65
N LEU A 113 -22.97 -14.50 23.09
CA LEU A 113 -22.90 -14.29 21.64
C LEU A 113 -21.62 -14.90 21.03
N LEU A 114 -20.48 -14.80 21.71
CA LEU A 114 -19.24 -15.49 21.38
C LEU A 114 -19.47 -17.01 21.30
N THR A 115 -20.04 -17.58 22.36
CA THR A 115 -20.38 -19.02 22.44
C THR A 115 -21.39 -19.42 21.36
N TRP A 116 -22.34 -18.55 21.03
CA TRP A 116 -23.33 -18.80 19.98
C TRP A 116 -22.69 -18.80 18.59
N VAL A 117 -21.84 -17.83 18.24
CA VAL A 117 -21.15 -17.75 16.94
C VAL A 117 -20.14 -18.90 16.76
N PHE A 118 -19.49 -19.33 17.84
CA PHE A 118 -18.63 -20.51 17.80
C PHE A 118 -19.43 -21.77 17.43
N ASN A 119 -20.46 -22.11 18.23
CA ASN A 119 -21.21 -23.37 18.09
C ASN A 119 -22.19 -23.40 16.91
N SER A 120 -22.74 -22.25 16.52
CA SER A 120 -23.85 -22.19 15.53
C SER A 120 -23.39 -21.95 14.10
N ILE A 121 -22.10 -21.65 13.87
CA ILE A 121 -21.52 -21.39 12.56
C ILE A 121 -20.50 -22.50 12.23
N GLU A 122 -20.82 -23.32 11.24
CA GLU A 122 -19.92 -24.35 10.69
C GLU A 122 -18.68 -23.69 10.08
N TYR A 123 -17.48 -24.14 10.49
CA TYR A 123 -16.23 -23.64 9.92
C TYR A 123 -15.99 -24.24 8.53
N THR A 124 -16.31 -23.48 7.49
CA THR A 124 -16.23 -23.94 6.10
C THR A 124 -16.15 -22.75 5.14
N GLU A 125 -15.55 -22.94 3.96
CA GLU A 125 -15.44 -21.89 2.94
C GLU A 125 -16.83 -21.42 2.50
N SER A 126 -17.05 -20.12 2.64
CA SER A 126 -18.33 -19.45 2.45
C SER A 126 -18.12 -17.93 2.40
N ASP A 127 -19.21 -17.19 2.27
CA ASP A 127 -19.20 -15.74 2.33
C ASP A 127 -18.70 -15.23 3.70
N ASN A 128 -18.09 -14.05 3.73
CA ASN A 128 -17.63 -13.40 4.96
C ASN A 128 -18.55 -12.24 5.39
N ASP A 129 -19.51 -11.84 4.57
CA ASP A 129 -20.50 -10.84 4.97
C ASP A 129 -21.40 -11.41 6.09
N PRO A 130 -21.70 -10.62 7.13
CA PRO A 130 -22.29 -11.12 8.37
C PRO A 130 -23.70 -11.72 8.17
N TYR A 131 -24.50 -11.17 7.25
CA TYR A 131 -25.85 -11.66 7.00
C TYR A 131 -25.87 -12.99 6.24
N PRO A 132 -25.10 -13.22 5.16
CA PRO A 132 -24.85 -14.55 4.62
C PRO A 132 -24.35 -15.57 5.66
N VAL A 133 -23.36 -15.23 6.48
CA VAL A 133 -22.85 -16.12 7.55
C VAL A 133 -23.97 -16.47 8.53
N PHE A 134 -24.76 -15.48 8.94
CA PHE A 134 -25.94 -15.67 9.77
C PHE A 134 -26.93 -16.63 9.11
N LYS A 135 -27.49 -16.30 7.95
CA LYS A 135 -28.59 -17.08 7.34
C LYS A 135 -28.16 -18.51 6.96
N ASN A 136 -26.92 -18.69 6.49
CA ASN A 136 -26.42 -19.98 6.02
C ASN A 136 -25.75 -20.83 7.12
N ARG A 137 -25.48 -20.24 8.30
CA ARG A 137 -24.80 -20.88 9.44
C ARG A 137 -23.43 -21.48 9.08
N LYS A 138 -22.71 -20.83 8.16
CA LYS A 138 -21.39 -21.22 7.64
C LYS A 138 -20.49 -20.00 7.57
N GLY A 139 -19.21 -20.14 7.95
CA GLY A 139 -18.24 -19.05 7.93
C GLY A 139 -16.85 -19.46 8.42
N ILE A 140 -15.81 -18.96 7.76
CA ILE A 140 -14.42 -19.00 8.26
C ILE A 140 -14.20 -17.92 9.33
N CYS A 141 -12.96 -17.72 9.79
CA CYS A 141 -12.62 -16.78 10.86
C CYS A 141 -13.14 -15.35 10.61
N GLN A 142 -12.97 -14.81 9.39
CA GLN A 142 -13.48 -13.48 9.03
C GLN A 142 -15.01 -13.42 9.15
N GLY A 143 -15.75 -14.33 8.53
CA GLY A 143 -17.21 -14.38 8.63
C GLY A 143 -17.72 -14.50 10.08
N LYS A 144 -17.06 -15.31 10.91
CA LYS A 144 -17.35 -15.42 12.35
C LYS A 144 -17.07 -14.11 13.10
N ALA A 145 -15.95 -13.44 12.84
CA ALA A 145 -15.62 -12.14 13.43
C ALA A 145 -16.63 -11.05 13.02
N ASN A 146 -16.91 -10.94 11.72
CA ASN A 146 -17.87 -9.98 11.16
C ASN A 146 -19.28 -10.16 11.75
N LEU A 147 -19.76 -11.41 11.88
CA LEU A 147 -21.05 -11.69 12.50
C LEU A 147 -21.06 -11.35 14.00
N LEU A 148 -20.01 -11.73 14.75
CA LEU A 148 -19.93 -11.37 16.17
C LEU A 148 -19.90 -9.84 16.36
N LYS A 149 -19.19 -9.09 15.51
CA LYS A 149 -19.20 -7.62 15.51
C LYS A 149 -20.64 -7.10 15.38
N VAL A 150 -21.36 -7.47 14.33
CA VAL A 150 -22.76 -7.03 14.13
C VAL A 150 -23.65 -7.41 15.31
N MET A 151 -23.50 -8.60 15.88
CA MET A 151 -24.29 -9.03 17.05
C MET A 151 -23.99 -8.19 18.30
N LEU A 152 -22.73 -7.82 18.55
CA LEU A 152 -22.33 -6.96 19.67
C LEU A 152 -22.77 -5.49 19.48
N LEU A 153 -22.57 -4.93 18.28
CA LEU A 153 -23.04 -3.59 17.90
C LEU A 153 -24.57 -3.46 18.08
N SER A 154 -25.32 -4.52 17.77
CA SER A 154 -26.78 -4.55 17.96
C SER A 154 -27.23 -4.37 19.41
N GLN A 155 -26.35 -4.63 20.38
CA GLN A 155 -26.55 -4.47 21.82
C GLN A 155 -25.79 -3.26 22.40
N ASN A 156 -25.30 -2.36 21.54
CA ASN A 156 -24.50 -1.19 21.92
C ASN A 156 -23.20 -1.56 22.69
N ILE A 157 -22.57 -2.67 22.32
CA ILE A 157 -21.24 -3.07 22.80
C ILE A 157 -20.23 -2.77 21.69
N PRO A 158 -19.24 -1.88 21.90
CA PRO A 158 -18.26 -1.56 20.87
C PRO A 158 -17.35 -2.75 20.53
N ALA A 159 -17.18 -3.00 19.22
CA ALA A 159 -16.34 -4.07 18.69
C ALA A 159 -15.61 -3.64 17.41
N VAL A 160 -14.30 -3.82 17.39
CA VAL A 160 -13.38 -3.42 16.32
C VAL A 160 -12.77 -4.67 15.70
N SER A 161 -12.89 -4.86 14.38
CA SER A 161 -12.26 -6.00 13.72
C SER A 161 -10.76 -5.82 13.62
N ALA A 162 -10.02 -6.89 13.85
CA ALA A 162 -8.60 -6.98 13.64
C ALA A 162 -8.27 -8.14 12.70
N ASN A 163 -7.40 -7.87 11.73
CA ASN A 163 -6.91 -8.87 10.78
C ASN A 163 -5.39 -8.91 10.82
N GLY A 164 -4.80 -10.09 10.65
CA GLY A 164 -3.37 -10.26 10.65
C GLY A 164 -2.99 -11.71 10.86
N PHE A 165 -2.04 -11.97 11.74
CA PHE A 165 -1.48 -13.31 11.91
C PHE A 165 -1.59 -13.84 13.35
N THR A 166 -1.97 -15.10 13.47
CA THR A 166 -1.86 -15.91 14.70
C THR A 166 -1.12 -17.20 14.40
N TRP A 167 -0.07 -17.51 15.19
CA TRP A 167 0.75 -18.72 15.01
C TRP A 167 1.27 -18.92 13.57
N GLY A 168 1.53 -17.82 12.85
CA GLY A 168 1.99 -17.82 11.45
C GLY A 168 0.90 -18.02 10.38
N GLN A 169 -0.38 -18.12 10.77
CA GLN A 169 -1.52 -18.23 9.85
C GLN A 169 -2.35 -16.94 9.83
N GLY A 170 -2.95 -16.64 8.66
CA GLY A 170 -3.84 -15.49 8.51
C GLY A 170 -5.14 -15.69 9.30
N HIS A 171 -5.52 -14.69 10.10
CA HIS A 171 -6.65 -14.79 11.05
C HIS A 171 -7.45 -13.49 11.18
N ALA A 172 -8.63 -13.60 11.77
CA ALA A 172 -9.56 -12.50 12.04
C ALA A 172 -10.19 -12.68 13.43
N TRP A 173 -10.19 -11.60 14.21
CA TRP A 173 -10.72 -11.55 15.58
C TRP A 173 -11.24 -10.14 15.89
N LEU A 174 -11.78 -9.93 17.09
CA LEU A 174 -12.26 -8.62 17.54
C LEU A 174 -11.45 -8.09 18.72
N TYR A 175 -11.31 -6.77 18.81
CA TYR A 175 -11.17 -6.08 20.09
C TYR A 175 -12.55 -5.58 20.52
N VAL A 176 -13.01 -5.99 21.71
CA VAL A 176 -14.35 -5.67 22.24
C VAL A 176 -14.19 -4.83 23.49
N CYS A 177 -14.91 -3.71 23.59
CA CYS A 177 -14.92 -2.89 24.80
C CYS A 177 -16.10 -3.31 25.68
N LEU A 178 -15.82 -3.87 26.85
CA LEU A 178 -16.79 -4.28 27.86
C LEU A 178 -16.63 -3.39 29.09
N ASP A 179 -17.68 -2.64 29.42
CA ASP A 179 -17.77 -1.75 30.58
C ASP A 179 -16.57 -0.77 30.71
N GLY A 180 -16.04 -0.33 29.57
CA GLY A 180 -14.91 0.60 29.44
C GLY A 180 -13.52 -0.07 29.33
N LYS A 181 -13.43 -1.40 29.40
CA LYS A 181 -12.17 -2.15 29.22
C LYS A 181 -12.16 -2.96 27.91
N TRP A 182 -11.04 -2.89 27.19
CA TRP A 182 -10.81 -3.67 25.98
C TRP A 182 -10.40 -5.12 26.28
N TYR A 183 -10.93 -6.04 25.48
CA TYR A 183 -10.64 -7.47 25.48
C TYR A 183 -10.42 -7.96 24.05
N LEU A 184 -9.55 -8.94 23.86
CA LEU A 184 -9.40 -9.63 22.58
C LEU A 184 -10.38 -10.81 22.55
N SER A 185 -11.26 -10.89 21.55
CA SER A 185 -12.32 -11.91 21.44
C SER A 185 -12.22 -12.69 20.13
N ASP A 186 -12.20 -14.02 20.20
CA ASP A 186 -12.01 -14.92 19.07
C ASP A 186 -13.20 -15.89 18.90
N PRO A 187 -14.16 -15.60 17.98
CA PRO A 187 -15.29 -16.48 17.70
C PRO A 187 -14.97 -17.72 16.85
N THR A 188 -13.72 -17.88 16.41
CA THR A 188 -13.22 -19.11 15.79
C THR A 188 -12.81 -20.12 16.85
N ASN A 189 -12.16 -19.65 17.91
CA ASN A 189 -11.58 -20.49 18.98
C ASN A 189 -12.33 -20.43 20.32
N ASN A 190 -13.41 -19.64 20.41
CA ASN A 190 -14.30 -19.50 21.57
C ASN A 190 -13.62 -19.03 22.86
N PHE A 191 -12.73 -18.05 22.77
CA PHE A 191 -12.11 -17.46 23.96
C PHE A 191 -12.06 -15.93 23.92
N MET A 192 -11.83 -15.37 25.10
CA MET A 192 -11.58 -13.94 25.29
C MET A 192 -10.37 -13.76 26.21
N LEU A 193 -9.45 -12.88 25.83
CA LEU A 193 -8.25 -12.53 26.58
C LEU A 193 -8.35 -11.09 27.09
N ASP A 194 -7.72 -10.83 28.23
CA ASP A 194 -7.49 -9.48 28.71
C ASP A 194 -6.49 -8.79 27.77
N ALA A 195 -6.92 -7.73 27.07
CA ALA A 195 -6.07 -7.05 26.09
C ALA A 195 -5.00 -6.15 26.73
N ASP A 196 -4.95 -6.03 28.07
CA ASP A 196 -3.81 -5.47 28.79
C ASP A 196 -2.71 -6.52 29.06
N ASP A 197 -3.00 -7.83 28.97
CA ASP A 197 -1.99 -8.89 29.09
C ASP A 197 -1.33 -9.16 27.73
N ALA A 198 -0.32 -8.35 27.42
CA ALA A 198 0.48 -8.49 26.20
C ALA A 198 1.19 -9.85 26.06
N ASN A 199 1.39 -10.62 27.14
CA ASN A 199 1.94 -11.98 27.05
C ASN A 199 0.87 -13.03 26.74
N ALA A 200 -0.37 -12.85 27.19
CA ALA A 200 -1.50 -13.65 26.72
C ALA A 200 -1.80 -13.37 25.24
N CYS A 201 -1.73 -12.11 24.82
CA CYS A 201 -2.03 -11.68 23.45
C CYS A 201 -0.84 -11.73 22.47
N LYS A 202 0.38 -12.12 22.90
CA LYS A 202 1.62 -12.06 22.09
C LYS A 202 1.58 -12.76 20.72
N ASP A 203 0.76 -13.80 20.59
CA ASP A 203 0.66 -14.57 19.35
C ASP A 203 -0.26 -13.86 18.32
N PHE A 204 -1.05 -12.87 18.75
CA PHE A 204 -1.93 -12.06 17.90
C PHE A 204 -1.19 -10.85 17.34
N ASN A 205 -1.02 -10.84 16.02
CA ASN A 205 -0.27 -9.80 15.31
C ASN A 205 -1.23 -9.05 14.38
N PRO A 206 -1.97 -8.02 14.88
CA PRO A 206 -2.88 -7.23 14.06
C PRO A 206 -2.10 -6.41 13.03
N TYR A 207 -2.32 -6.73 11.76
CA TYR A 207 -1.72 -6.05 10.60
C TYR A 207 -2.68 -5.01 10.00
N PHE A 208 -3.99 -5.19 10.23
CA PHE A 208 -5.04 -4.21 9.97
C PHE A 208 -5.98 -4.13 11.19
N LEU A 209 -6.53 -2.95 11.44
CA LEU A 209 -7.54 -2.70 12.45
C LEU A 209 -8.61 -1.77 11.85
N GLU A 210 -9.89 -2.10 11.97
CA GLU A 210 -11.01 -1.26 11.47
C GLU A 210 -11.22 -0.01 12.37
N TRP A 211 -10.23 0.88 12.38
CA TRP A 211 -10.13 1.98 13.34
C TRP A 211 -9.54 3.24 12.74
N THR A 212 -10.41 4.23 12.55
CA THR A 212 -10.07 5.61 12.21
C THR A 212 -9.25 6.27 13.33
N VAL A 213 -7.93 6.35 13.15
CA VAL A 213 -7.04 7.03 14.11
C VAL A 213 -7.20 8.54 13.99
N PHE A 214 -7.20 9.06 12.76
CA PHE A 214 -7.44 10.45 12.47
C PHE A 214 -8.26 10.60 11.19
N GLU A 215 -9.22 11.53 11.20
CA GLU A 215 -9.97 11.91 10.02
C GLU A 215 -10.32 13.40 10.14
N ASP A 216 -10.14 14.13 9.04
CA ASP A 216 -10.53 15.53 8.87
C ASP A 216 -11.04 15.77 7.43
N ASP A 217 -11.24 17.02 7.03
CA ASP A 217 -11.72 17.37 5.68
C ASP A 217 -10.66 17.14 4.57
N LYS A 218 -9.40 16.86 4.95
CA LYS A 218 -8.27 16.65 4.03
C LYS A 218 -7.88 15.18 3.88
N SER A 219 -8.05 14.38 4.93
CA SER A 219 -7.34 13.11 5.09
C SER A 219 -8.07 12.10 5.96
N LEU A 220 -7.62 10.84 5.88
CA LEU A 220 -8.00 9.74 6.77
C LEU A 220 -6.77 8.84 6.98
N VAL A 221 -6.42 8.63 8.25
CA VAL A 221 -5.27 7.86 8.73
C VAL A 221 -5.78 6.72 9.61
N GLU A 222 -5.29 5.52 9.30
CA GLU A 222 -5.71 4.25 9.90
C GLU A 222 -4.50 3.43 10.33
N TYR A 223 -4.75 2.34 11.06
CA TYR A 223 -3.71 1.35 11.36
C TYR A 223 -3.81 0.19 10.35
N SER A 224 -2.98 0.28 9.31
CA SER A 224 -3.01 -0.58 8.12
C SER A 224 -1.58 -0.92 7.68
N GLY A 225 -1.33 -2.19 7.33
CA GLY A 225 0.02 -2.67 7.03
C GLY A 225 0.92 -2.86 8.25
N GLY A 226 0.35 -2.91 9.46
CA GLY A 226 1.09 -2.91 10.74
C GLY A 226 1.65 -1.54 11.14
N GLU A 227 1.32 -0.49 10.39
CA GLU A 227 1.84 0.86 10.51
C GLU A 227 0.73 1.91 10.63
N LEU A 228 1.10 3.13 11.03
CA LEU A 228 0.18 4.27 11.01
C LEU A 228 0.21 4.87 9.60
N THR A 229 -0.90 4.72 8.88
CA THR A 229 -0.92 4.81 7.42
C THR A 229 -1.94 5.84 6.95
N LEU A 230 -1.49 6.82 6.15
CA LEU A 230 -2.38 7.71 5.42
C LEU A 230 -2.97 6.94 4.22
N VAL A 231 -4.24 6.53 4.36
CA VAL A 231 -4.95 5.66 3.40
C VAL A 231 -5.87 6.43 2.45
N LYS A 232 -6.15 7.71 2.72
CA LYS A 232 -6.98 8.52 1.84
C LYS A 232 -6.69 10.01 1.95
N ILE A 233 -6.61 10.65 0.79
CA ILE A 233 -6.64 12.11 0.62
C ILE A 233 -8.02 12.47 0.09
N LYS A 234 -8.64 13.50 0.68
CA LYS A 234 -9.99 13.98 0.36
C LYS A 234 -9.97 15.34 -0.34
N SER A 235 -9.02 16.18 0.04
CA SER A 235 -8.79 17.51 -0.53
C SER A 235 -7.33 17.91 -0.34
N GLY A 236 -6.83 18.75 -1.24
CA GLY A 236 -5.46 19.23 -1.23
C GLY A 236 -5.19 20.19 -2.38
N ASP A 237 -4.17 21.03 -2.23
CA ASP A 237 -3.65 21.88 -3.30
C ASP A 237 -2.77 21.06 -4.26
N THR A 238 -2.36 21.66 -5.39
CA THR A 238 -1.56 21.01 -6.43
C THR A 238 -0.27 20.35 -5.92
N LYS A 239 0.33 20.90 -4.86
CA LYS A 239 1.40 20.30 -4.07
C LYS A 239 0.82 19.76 -2.76
N TYR A 240 0.80 18.45 -2.58
CA TYR A 240 0.31 17.79 -1.37
C TYR A 240 1.45 17.30 -0.47
N THR A 241 1.58 17.89 0.71
CA THR A 241 2.50 17.41 1.76
C THR A 241 1.86 16.29 2.56
N VAL A 242 2.48 15.10 2.57
CA VAL A 242 2.11 14.02 3.49
C VAL A 242 2.43 14.46 4.94
N PRO A 243 1.49 14.41 5.91
CA PRO A 243 1.74 14.88 7.27
C PRO A 243 2.87 14.15 8.01
N TYR A 244 3.50 14.82 8.99
CA TYR A 244 4.47 14.18 9.88
C TYR A 244 3.80 13.24 10.90
N SER A 245 2.61 13.60 11.39
CA SER A 245 1.91 12.87 12.44
C SER A 245 0.40 12.83 12.25
N ALA A 246 -0.26 11.96 13.03
CA ALA A 246 -1.70 11.95 13.23
C ALA A 246 -2.01 11.67 14.72
N LYS A 247 -2.87 12.49 15.34
CA LYS A 247 -3.19 12.45 16.80
C LYS A 247 -1.97 12.45 17.74
N GLY A 248 -0.82 13.00 17.31
CA GLY A 248 0.41 13.00 18.11
C GLY A 248 1.22 11.70 18.04
N PHE A 249 0.86 10.78 17.14
CA PHE A 249 1.71 9.65 16.74
C PHE A 249 2.34 9.93 15.38
N ILE A 250 3.65 9.67 15.23
CA ILE A 250 4.37 9.83 13.96
C ILE A 250 3.74 8.93 12.89
N LEU A 251 3.42 9.51 11.72
CA LEU A 251 2.89 8.80 10.57
C LEU A 251 4.02 8.03 9.90
N THR A 252 3.92 6.70 9.82
CA THR A 252 5.02 5.83 9.34
C THR A 252 4.82 5.31 7.92
N ALA A 253 3.61 5.40 7.35
CA ALA A 253 3.34 4.95 5.98
C ALA A 253 2.30 5.81 5.24
N PHE A 254 2.34 5.73 3.90
CA PHE A 254 1.45 6.45 3.00
C PHE A 254 1.01 5.51 1.86
N ASN A 255 -0.11 4.81 2.07
CA ASN A 255 -0.62 3.81 1.12
C ASN A 255 -2.09 4.06 0.76
N PRO A 256 -2.39 4.94 -0.23
CA PRO A 256 -3.76 5.33 -0.54
C PRO A 256 -4.62 4.19 -1.10
N GLU A 257 -5.81 3.97 -0.52
CA GLU A 257 -6.81 2.97 -0.94
C GLU A 257 -7.97 3.57 -1.77
N SER A 258 -7.94 4.87 -2.08
CA SER A 258 -8.93 5.53 -2.94
C SER A 258 -8.32 6.66 -3.78
N ALA A 259 -8.97 6.99 -4.91
CA ALA A 259 -8.45 7.93 -5.91
C ALA A 259 -8.25 9.34 -5.35
N PHE A 260 -7.21 10.01 -5.85
CA PHE A 260 -6.85 11.37 -5.45
C PHE A 260 -7.82 12.41 -6.06
N PRO A 261 -7.98 13.58 -5.42
CA PRO A 261 -8.43 14.80 -6.10
C PRO A 261 -7.55 15.07 -7.34
N GLU A 262 -8.16 15.38 -8.49
CA GLU A 262 -7.45 15.53 -9.77
C GLU A 262 -6.49 16.74 -9.79
N GLU A 263 -6.71 17.70 -8.89
CA GLU A 263 -5.92 18.90 -8.66
C GLU A 263 -4.50 18.59 -8.17
N ILE A 264 -4.31 17.48 -7.43
CA ILE A 264 -3.02 17.09 -6.84
C ILE A 264 -2.12 16.50 -7.92
N LYS A 265 -0.99 17.18 -8.19
CA LYS A 265 0.02 16.79 -9.18
C LYS A 265 1.35 16.40 -8.55
N GLU A 266 1.73 17.03 -7.45
CA GLU A 266 2.98 16.77 -6.76
C GLU A 266 2.70 16.28 -5.35
N VAL A 267 3.43 15.24 -4.90
CA VAL A 267 3.32 14.74 -3.52
C VAL A 267 4.68 14.81 -2.83
N TYR A 268 4.73 15.39 -1.63
CA TYR A 268 5.94 15.53 -0.83
C TYR A 268 5.92 14.56 0.35
N ILE A 269 6.88 13.64 0.36
CA ILE A 269 7.01 12.55 1.34
C ILE A 269 8.13 12.89 2.33
N GLY A 270 7.78 13.14 3.59
CA GLY A 270 8.74 13.44 4.65
C GLY A 270 9.58 12.25 5.11
N LYS A 271 10.67 12.52 5.83
CA LYS A 271 11.55 11.51 6.45
C LYS A 271 10.88 10.53 7.42
N ASN A 272 9.66 10.82 7.88
CA ASN A 272 8.86 9.95 8.74
C ASN A 272 8.26 8.74 8.01
N ILE A 273 8.08 8.81 6.68
CA ILE A 273 7.44 7.76 5.89
C ILE A 273 8.45 6.67 5.54
N ALA A 274 8.28 5.49 6.13
CA ALA A 274 9.08 4.30 5.89
C ALA A 274 8.56 3.42 4.75
N SER A 275 7.29 3.58 4.34
CA SER A 275 6.66 2.76 3.30
C SER A 275 5.57 3.51 2.54
N ILE A 276 5.46 3.22 1.24
CA ILE A 276 4.34 3.63 0.38
C ILE A 276 3.51 2.43 -0.13
N GLY A 277 3.67 1.25 0.48
CA GLY A 277 2.96 0.04 0.08
C GLY A 277 3.42 -1.21 0.82
N TYR A 278 2.46 -2.09 1.16
CA TYR A 278 2.69 -3.37 1.82
C TYR A 278 2.34 -4.55 0.90
N GLN A 279 3.03 -5.68 1.08
CA GLN A 279 2.78 -6.93 0.33
C GLN A 279 2.80 -6.76 -1.21
N GLY A 280 3.59 -5.80 -1.73
CA GLY A 280 3.64 -5.44 -3.15
C GLY A 280 2.50 -4.54 -3.66
N VAL A 281 1.52 -4.22 -2.81
CA VAL A 281 0.43 -3.29 -3.12
C VAL A 281 0.85 -1.87 -2.79
N ILE A 282 1.23 -1.11 -3.82
CA ILE A 282 1.55 0.32 -3.75
C ILE A 282 0.34 1.12 -4.22
N GLY A 283 -0.40 1.69 -3.27
CA GLY A 283 -1.64 2.43 -3.50
C GLY A 283 -1.47 3.62 -4.44
N LEU A 284 -0.30 4.29 -4.38
CA LEU A 284 0.08 5.33 -5.35
C LEU A 284 0.00 4.85 -6.81
N LYS A 285 0.41 3.61 -7.13
CA LYS A 285 0.36 3.06 -8.51
C LYS A 285 -1.08 2.81 -8.98
N VAL A 286 -2.01 2.58 -8.05
CA VAL A 286 -3.43 2.27 -8.38
C VAL A 286 -4.29 3.53 -8.37
N HIS A 287 -4.05 4.44 -7.41
CA HIS A 287 -4.95 5.54 -7.06
C HIS A 287 -4.37 6.95 -7.32
N GLY A 288 -3.05 7.11 -7.32
CA GLY A 288 -2.34 8.36 -7.60
C GLY A 288 -2.23 8.67 -9.09
N LYS A 289 -3.27 8.37 -9.89
CA LYS A 289 -3.20 8.46 -11.37
C LYS A 289 -3.07 9.89 -11.92
N SER A 290 -3.44 10.89 -11.11
CA SER A 290 -3.27 12.32 -11.41
C SER A 290 -1.87 12.85 -11.07
N VAL A 291 -1.06 12.07 -10.34
CA VAL A 291 0.23 12.51 -9.79
C VAL A 291 1.30 12.49 -10.89
N GLU A 292 1.93 13.63 -11.07
CA GLU A 292 2.96 13.93 -12.06
C GLU A 292 4.37 13.76 -11.45
N GLN A 293 4.57 14.14 -10.18
CA GLN A 293 5.84 13.96 -9.45
C GLN A 293 5.61 13.49 -8.02
N VAL A 294 6.57 12.74 -7.47
CA VAL A 294 6.63 12.40 -6.03
C VAL A 294 8.02 12.76 -5.54
N HIS A 295 8.09 13.74 -4.64
CA HIS A 295 9.31 14.24 -4.04
C HIS A 295 9.55 13.54 -2.69
N VAL A 296 10.77 13.09 -2.42
CA VAL A 296 11.16 12.48 -1.12
C VAL A 296 12.16 13.36 -0.40
N ASP A 297 11.90 13.62 0.88
CA ASP A 297 12.80 14.34 1.78
C ASP A 297 14.21 13.69 1.73
N PRO A 298 15.27 14.42 1.35
CA PRO A 298 16.63 13.86 1.29
C PRO A 298 17.12 13.28 2.61
N ALA A 299 16.53 13.66 3.75
CA ALA A 299 16.81 13.10 5.06
C ALA A 299 15.97 11.84 5.41
N ASN A 300 15.13 11.34 4.49
CA ASN A 300 14.40 10.09 4.67
C ASN A 300 15.38 8.90 4.70
N PRO A 301 15.40 8.08 5.77
CA PRO A 301 16.37 6.98 5.91
C PRO A 301 15.90 5.67 5.24
N TYR A 302 14.67 5.60 4.72
CA TYR A 302 14.07 4.40 4.13
C TYR A 302 13.91 4.50 2.62
N LEU A 303 13.56 5.71 2.14
CA LEU A 303 13.24 6.02 0.75
C LEU A 303 14.28 6.99 0.17
N GLU A 304 14.52 6.86 -1.13
CA GLU A 304 15.38 7.75 -1.91
C GLU A 304 14.71 8.10 -3.22
N GLU A 305 14.76 9.37 -3.60
CA GLU A 305 14.39 9.84 -4.94
C GLU A 305 15.64 9.97 -5.81
N TYR A 306 15.52 9.58 -7.07
CA TYR A 306 16.50 9.81 -8.12
C TYR A 306 15.75 10.12 -9.41
N GLU A 307 15.84 11.35 -9.91
CA GLU A 307 15.25 11.79 -11.19
C GLU A 307 13.74 11.41 -11.32
N ASP A 308 12.91 11.91 -10.39
CA ASP A 308 11.47 11.60 -10.23
C ASP A 308 11.12 10.13 -9.91
N VAL A 309 12.10 9.23 -9.77
CA VAL A 309 11.91 7.80 -9.46
C VAL A 309 12.24 7.48 -8.00
N ILE A 310 11.36 6.74 -7.32
CA ILE A 310 11.52 6.37 -5.92
C ILE A 310 12.12 4.97 -5.78
N TYR A 311 13.13 4.84 -4.93
CA TYR A 311 13.85 3.62 -4.56
C TYR A 311 13.82 3.39 -3.06
N LEU A 312 14.05 2.15 -2.63
CA LEU A 312 14.39 1.84 -1.24
C LEU A 312 15.86 2.15 -0.96
N ARG A 313 16.19 2.51 0.29
CA ARG A 313 17.58 2.65 0.78
C ARG A 313 18.16 1.33 1.31
N GLU A 314 17.33 0.35 1.64
CA GLU A 314 17.72 -1.00 2.05
C GLU A 314 16.92 -2.07 1.29
N GLY A 315 17.44 -3.30 1.23
CA GLY A 315 16.83 -4.38 0.45
C GLY A 315 17.20 -4.29 -1.03
N ASP A 316 16.20 -4.26 -1.93
CA ASP A 316 16.44 -3.92 -3.34
C ASP A 316 16.47 -2.41 -3.52
N THR A 317 17.67 -1.86 -3.66
CA THR A 317 17.94 -0.43 -3.78
C THR A 317 18.12 0.03 -5.23
N THR A 318 17.83 -0.86 -6.19
CA THR A 318 18.20 -0.71 -7.61
C THR A 318 17.06 -0.96 -8.60
N THR A 319 16.06 -1.77 -8.23
CA THR A 319 14.76 -1.78 -8.91
C THR A 319 13.94 -0.59 -8.41
N PRO A 320 13.29 0.18 -9.29
CA PRO A 320 12.36 1.24 -8.89
C PRO A 320 11.25 0.71 -7.97
N TYR A 321 11.14 1.28 -6.77
CA TYR A 321 10.05 0.96 -5.83
C TYR A 321 8.76 1.64 -6.29
N PHE A 322 8.83 2.89 -6.76
CA PHE A 322 7.72 3.57 -7.41
C PHE A 322 8.19 4.54 -8.51
N ILE A 323 7.41 4.62 -9.59
CA ILE A 323 7.60 5.55 -10.71
C ILE A 323 6.22 6.20 -10.96
N PRO A 324 6.08 7.54 -10.87
CA PRO A 324 4.83 8.23 -11.19
C PRO A 324 4.35 7.92 -12.61
N ASN A 325 3.07 7.57 -12.77
CA ASN A 325 2.56 7.04 -14.06
C ASN A 325 2.56 8.07 -15.19
N MET A 326 2.59 9.37 -14.86
CA MET A 326 2.51 10.48 -15.80
C MET A 326 3.88 10.93 -16.34
N LEU A 327 5.00 10.37 -15.83
CA LEU A 327 6.34 10.72 -16.33
C LEU A 327 6.49 10.39 -17.82
N LYS A 328 6.92 11.38 -18.61
CA LYS A 328 7.27 11.22 -20.02
C LYS A 328 8.69 10.68 -20.23
N ARG A 329 9.57 10.89 -19.24
CA ARG A 329 10.97 10.48 -19.28
C ARG A 329 11.32 9.86 -17.94
N ILE A 330 11.97 8.70 -17.98
CA ILE A 330 12.43 7.97 -16.79
C ILE A 330 13.96 7.87 -16.89
N VAL A 331 14.68 8.34 -15.88
CA VAL A 331 16.14 8.14 -15.77
C VAL A 331 16.39 7.18 -14.62
N LEU A 332 17.01 6.03 -14.90
CA LEU A 332 17.20 5.00 -13.89
C LEU A 332 18.46 5.26 -13.06
N LYS A 333 18.38 5.01 -11.75
CA LYS A 333 19.48 5.12 -10.79
C LYS A 333 20.63 4.15 -11.14
N PRO A 334 21.91 4.60 -11.18
CA PRO A 334 23.07 3.81 -11.57
C PRO A 334 23.18 2.41 -10.93
N ASN A 335 23.20 1.40 -11.80
CA ASN A 335 23.30 -0.02 -11.44
C ASN A 335 23.96 -0.81 -12.59
N LYS A 336 24.62 -1.93 -12.28
CA LYS A 336 25.24 -2.84 -13.28
C LYS A 336 24.24 -3.73 -14.01
N VAL A 337 23.21 -4.22 -13.30
CA VAL A 337 22.31 -5.27 -13.81
C VAL A 337 20.86 -4.91 -13.53
N TYR A 338 20.13 -4.51 -14.57
CA TYR A 338 18.69 -4.30 -14.47
C TYR A 338 17.95 -5.63 -14.64
N GLY A 339 17.08 -5.94 -13.66
CA GLY A 339 16.29 -7.16 -13.58
C GLY A 339 15.06 -7.17 -14.50
N LYS A 340 14.08 -7.98 -14.12
CA LYS A 340 12.73 -7.99 -14.73
C LYS A 340 11.84 -6.92 -14.08
N GLU A 341 10.88 -6.38 -14.84
CA GLU A 341 9.86 -5.42 -14.37
C GLU A 341 10.39 -4.07 -13.83
N VAL A 342 11.61 -3.68 -14.21
CA VAL A 342 12.24 -2.39 -13.82
C VAL A 342 11.39 -1.19 -14.27
N VAL A 343 10.76 -1.27 -15.46
CA VAL A 343 9.68 -0.37 -15.87
C VAL A 343 8.56 -1.22 -16.49
N SER A 344 7.43 -1.37 -15.79
CA SER A 344 6.30 -2.20 -16.24
C SER A 344 4.95 -1.49 -16.06
N GLY A 345 4.26 -1.31 -17.20
CA GLY A 345 2.89 -0.79 -17.27
C GLY A 345 2.76 0.73 -17.21
N HIS A 346 3.71 1.49 -17.78
CA HIS A 346 3.70 2.95 -17.77
C HIS A 346 3.08 3.54 -19.05
N ASP A 347 1.87 4.08 -18.92
CA ASP A 347 1.03 4.53 -20.06
C ASP A 347 1.53 5.81 -20.76
N TYR A 348 2.38 6.62 -20.11
CA TYR A 348 2.75 7.97 -20.56
C TYR A 348 4.23 8.16 -20.88
N VAL A 349 5.10 7.18 -20.58
CA VAL A 349 6.53 7.29 -20.83
C VAL A 349 6.83 7.26 -22.34
N GLU A 350 7.60 8.24 -22.80
CA GLU A 350 8.10 8.39 -24.16
C GLU A 350 9.60 8.08 -24.24
N GLU A 351 10.36 8.27 -23.16
CA GLU A 351 11.81 8.02 -23.08
C GLU A 351 12.21 7.26 -21.81
N ILE A 352 13.10 6.27 -21.94
CA ILE A 352 13.78 5.62 -20.81
C ILE A 352 15.30 5.74 -20.98
N VAL A 353 15.99 6.18 -19.94
CA VAL A 353 17.46 6.30 -19.91
C VAL A 353 18.04 5.28 -18.94
N PHE A 354 18.83 4.36 -19.48
CA PHE A 354 19.75 3.53 -18.71
C PHE A 354 21.09 4.29 -18.57
N PRO A 355 21.61 4.48 -17.35
CA PRO A 355 22.81 5.28 -17.10
C PRO A 355 24.10 4.57 -17.53
N GLU A 356 25.23 5.27 -17.46
CA GLU A 356 26.57 4.68 -17.62
C GLU A 356 26.87 3.64 -16.51
N GLY A 357 27.73 2.66 -16.83
CA GLY A 357 28.13 1.59 -15.91
C GLY A 357 27.23 0.35 -15.94
N VAL A 358 26.17 0.36 -16.75
CA VAL A 358 25.31 -0.80 -17.02
C VAL A 358 26.06 -1.85 -17.82
N GLU A 359 25.99 -3.10 -17.36
CA GLU A 359 26.57 -4.27 -18.01
C GLU A 359 25.47 -5.12 -18.68
N VAL A 360 24.32 -5.27 -18.00
CA VAL A 360 23.22 -6.15 -18.42
C VAL A 360 21.86 -5.51 -18.21
N ILE A 361 20.97 -5.64 -19.21
CA ILE A 361 19.53 -5.43 -19.09
C ILE A 361 18.83 -6.76 -19.37
N SER A 362 18.15 -7.30 -18.36
CA SER A 362 17.58 -8.67 -18.38
C SER A 362 16.36 -8.81 -19.30
N ASP A 363 15.93 -10.06 -19.56
CA ASP A 363 14.63 -10.33 -20.19
C ASP A 363 13.49 -9.68 -19.37
N TYR A 364 12.58 -8.98 -20.07
CA TYR A 364 11.43 -8.25 -19.51
C TYR A 364 11.80 -7.10 -18.55
N ALA A 365 12.93 -6.43 -18.74
CA ALA A 365 13.31 -5.27 -17.93
C ALA A 365 12.41 -4.04 -18.16
N VAL A 366 12.07 -3.75 -19.41
CA VAL A 366 11.01 -2.79 -19.79
C VAL A 366 9.88 -3.57 -20.43
N GLU A 367 8.66 -3.39 -19.95
CA GLU A 367 7.49 -4.01 -20.58
C GLU A 367 6.20 -3.17 -20.54
N SER A 368 5.36 -3.37 -21.56
CA SER A 368 4.01 -2.80 -21.65
C SER A 368 3.97 -1.28 -21.45
N CYS A 369 4.87 -0.55 -22.12
CA CYS A 369 4.94 0.91 -22.11
C CYS A 369 4.48 1.47 -23.47
N PRO A 370 3.17 1.67 -23.69
CA PRO A 370 2.56 1.78 -25.03
C PRO A 370 2.84 3.10 -25.78
N ARG A 371 3.59 4.04 -25.19
CA ARG A 371 3.99 5.32 -25.82
C ARG A 371 5.50 5.52 -25.91
N LEU A 372 6.28 4.50 -25.55
CA LEU A 372 7.73 4.58 -25.50
C LEU A 372 8.30 4.73 -26.93
N LYS A 373 9.03 5.83 -27.15
CA LYS A 373 9.63 6.22 -28.44
C LYS A 373 11.12 5.94 -28.48
N ARG A 374 11.83 6.14 -27.36
CA ARG A 374 13.30 6.02 -27.28
C ARG A 374 13.75 5.33 -26.01
N ILE A 375 14.73 4.44 -26.13
CA ILE A 375 15.45 3.83 -25.03
C ILE A 375 16.95 4.12 -25.22
N TYR A 376 17.54 4.87 -24.30
CA TYR A 376 18.97 5.19 -24.29
C TYR A 376 19.72 4.17 -23.44
N ILE A 377 20.77 3.55 -24.01
CA ILE A 377 21.62 2.57 -23.33
C ILE A 377 23.10 2.82 -23.65
N PRO A 378 24.05 2.51 -22.75
CA PRO A 378 25.47 2.54 -23.08
C PRO A 378 25.86 1.57 -24.20
N GLU A 379 26.87 1.95 -24.98
CA GLU A 379 27.36 1.27 -26.19
C GLU A 379 27.52 -0.26 -26.02
N ASN A 380 28.04 -0.71 -24.88
CA ASN A 380 28.45 -2.10 -24.64
C ASN A 380 27.44 -2.96 -23.84
N VAL A 381 26.22 -2.49 -23.56
CA VAL A 381 25.24 -3.24 -22.75
C VAL A 381 24.79 -4.55 -23.41
N VAL A 382 24.81 -5.63 -22.64
CA VAL A 382 24.23 -6.93 -23.01
C VAL A 382 22.71 -6.90 -22.77
N LEU A 383 21.93 -7.18 -23.80
CA LEU A 383 20.46 -7.23 -23.74
C LEU A 383 19.93 -8.67 -23.65
N GLY A 384 18.92 -8.88 -22.82
CA GLY A 384 18.03 -10.03 -22.90
C GLY A 384 17.30 -10.13 -24.24
N LYS A 385 16.95 -11.36 -24.63
CA LYS A 385 16.16 -11.71 -25.84
C LYS A 385 14.80 -11.01 -25.91
N ARG A 386 14.25 -10.61 -24.76
CA ARG A 386 13.01 -9.85 -24.61
C ARG A 386 13.20 -8.68 -23.62
N ALA A 387 14.37 -8.04 -23.62
CA ALA A 387 14.68 -6.95 -22.68
C ALA A 387 13.66 -5.81 -22.71
N PHE A 388 13.13 -5.51 -23.91
CA PHE A 388 12.05 -4.57 -24.13
C PHE A 388 10.87 -5.36 -24.76
N TYR A 389 9.75 -5.48 -24.05
CA TYR A 389 8.64 -6.38 -24.42
C TYR A 389 7.30 -5.64 -24.44
N ASN A 390 6.46 -5.86 -25.46
CA ASN A 390 5.18 -5.16 -25.60
C ASN A 390 5.33 -3.60 -25.56
N VAL A 391 6.40 -3.11 -26.18
CA VAL A 391 6.65 -1.68 -26.49
C VAL A 391 6.34 -1.43 -27.98
N PRO A 392 6.16 -0.17 -28.42
CA PRO A 392 5.93 0.16 -29.83
C PRO A 392 7.03 -0.38 -30.77
N GLN A 393 6.66 -0.76 -32.00
CA GLN A 393 7.60 -1.33 -32.98
C GLN A 393 8.55 -0.29 -33.58
N ASP A 394 8.14 0.97 -33.50
CA ASP A 394 8.85 2.20 -33.84
C ASP A 394 9.65 2.79 -32.66
N CYS A 395 9.73 2.07 -31.53
CA CYS A 395 10.59 2.46 -30.41
C CYS A 395 12.07 2.27 -30.75
N GLU A 396 12.82 3.37 -30.83
CA GLU A 396 14.24 3.40 -31.11
C GLU A 396 15.06 2.95 -29.88
N VAL A 397 16.11 2.15 -30.10
CA VAL A 397 17.07 1.78 -29.06
C VAL A 397 18.42 2.41 -29.42
N ILE A 398 18.74 3.50 -28.73
CA ILE A 398 19.89 4.37 -29.01
C ILE A 398 21.06 3.89 -28.13
N ARG A 399 22.14 3.45 -28.78
CA ARG A 399 23.40 3.07 -28.11
C ARG A 399 24.35 4.25 -28.09
N GLU A 400 24.62 4.79 -26.91
CA GLU A 400 25.49 5.95 -26.75
C GLU A 400 26.84 5.60 -26.12
N LYS A 401 27.87 6.30 -26.59
CA LYS A 401 29.21 6.26 -26.01
C LYS A 401 29.35 7.43 -25.02
N THR A 402 28.87 7.22 -23.80
CA THR A 402 28.94 8.23 -22.75
C THR A 402 30.39 8.40 -22.25
N GLU A 403 30.92 9.62 -22.36
CA GLU A 403 32.17 10.02 -21.66
C GLU A 403 31.85 10.76 -20.34
N THR A 404 30.58 11.09 -20.07
CA THR A 404 30.14 11.83 -18.87
C THR A 404 28.75 11.42 -18.34
N GLY A 405 28.29 10.19 -18.60
CA GLY A 405 27.08 9.61 -17.98
C GLY A 405 25.69 10.15 -18.40
N ILE A 406 25.59 11.25 -19.15
CA ILE A 406 24.29 11.86 -19.52
C ILE A 406 24.19 12.03 -21.05
N PRO A 407 23.20 11.38 -21.70
CA PRO A 407 22.80 11.68 -23.07
C PRO A 407 22.47 13.16 -23.28
N THR A 408 23.27 13.84 -24.10
CA THR A 408 23.02 15.24 -24.49
C THR A 408 22.25 15.24 -25.80
N ILE A 409 20.92 15.20 -25.70
CA ILE A 409 20.04 15.16 -26.88
C ILE A 409 20.05 16.53 -27.57
N THR A 410 20.84 16.66 -28.63
CA THR A 410 20.60 17.70 -29.65
C THR A 410 19.31 17.36 -30.37
N VAL A 411 18.40 18.33 -30.46
CA VAL A 411 17.16 18.23 -31.25
C VAL A 411 17.35 19.11 -32.49
N ASP A 412 17.21 18.51 -33.68
CA ASP A 412 17.13 19.20 -34.97
C ASP A 412 15.72 19.78 -35.23
#